data_AF-A0A1C5Y7C6-F1
#
_entry.id   AF-A0A1C5Y7C6-F1
#
_cell.length_a   1.000
_cell.length_b   1.000
_cell.length_c   1.000
_cell.angle_alpha   90.00
_cell.angle_beta   90.00
_cell.angle_gamma   90.00
#
_symmetry.space_group_name_H-M   'P 1'
#
loop_
_entity.id
_entity.type
_entity.pdbx_description
1 polymer ?
#
loop_
_entity_poly.entity_id
_entity_poly.type
_entity_poly.pdbx_seq_one_letter_code
_entity_poly.pdbx_strand_id
1 'polypeptide(L)'
;MKRKTNKTKEEAWSQTAHAPDGEQPGPEASDTSGQSVPKSKFRKKSQQEQAAAAKLHMESQGEKLEQAREKLAKQKPPKKPGPVKRIGRVASDSVHSFVHGKIFEVEQENVGTEGAHRSELVGETALRHGSRFVRRKVREHPAKVVRKAEARYTKYTADYHFHTAAQEHPELTKNALTRYWQKQRLRRQYRKQAKEAAKQGAAVAGKTATATERLTVRAVEFFKSHPAGAVIAVLCVLLLFAMQSCSSTMLMLGNAGAGALGASTYPCEDRDMLAAEAAYCALEDDLQHYLDTYESTHDYDEYHFDLDEIKHDPYVLLSLLCALHEGQWTIDEVQGTLQMLFDRQYILTEDVVVETRYRTETDTWTDEDGNSHTDTYQVPYDYYICTVTLENFDLSHVPVYVMGEDQLSRYAIYMATLGNRPDLFPDSPYVNKYITGKPGDYEVPGEYLDDETFAAMLAEAQKYIGYPYVWGGSSPATSFDCSGYVSWVINHSGWNVGRLGAQGLYNICTPTSSPKPGDLVFFKGTYDTPGVSHCGIYVGDGKMLHCGDPIGYANLNTSYWQSHFYAYGRLP
;
A
#
# COMPACT_ATOMS: atom_id res chain seq x y z
N MET A 1 43.77 -1.85 -2.75
CA MET A 1 44.77 -2.53 -3.61
C MET A 1 44.10 -3.71 -4.33
N LYS A 2 44.54 -4.05 -5.54
CA LYS A 2 43.83 -4.90 -6.54
C LYS A 2 43.47 -6.30 -6.02
N ARG A 3 42.18 -6.68 -6.03
CA ARG A 3 41.68 -8.06 -5.84
C ARG A 3 41.51 -8.77 -7.19
N LYS A 4 42.03 -10.00 -7.29
CA LYS A 4 41.72 -10.97 -8.34
C LYS A 4 40.72 -11.98 -7.78
N THR A 5 39.67 -12.22 -8.57
CA THR A 5 38.60 -13.20 -8.39
C THR A 5 39.13 -14.63 -8.36
N ASN A 6 38.52 -15.50 -7.53
CA ASN A 6 38.65 -16.94 -7.70
C ASN A 6 37.32 -17.69 -7.57
N LYS A 7 37.27 -18.78 -8.34
CA LYS A 7 36.10 -19.60 -8.68
C LYS A 7 35.72 -20.60 -7.58
N THR A 8 34.43 -20.91 -7.61
CA THR A 8 33.66 -22.01 -7.04
C THR A 8 34.35 -23.38 -6.98
N LYS A 9 34.08 -24.14 -5.90
CA LYS A 9 34.24 -25.59 -5.86
C LYS A 9 33.13 -26.27 -5.05
N GLU A 10 32.66 -27.38 -5.62
CA GLU A 10 31.53 -28.23 -5.23
C GLU A 10 31.83 -29.08 -4.00
N GLU A 11 30.79 -29.33 -3.18
CA GLU A 11 30.79 -30.24 -2.04
C GLU A 11 30.32 -31.66 -2.44
N ALA A 12 30.95 -32.67 -1.85
CA ALA A 12 30.45 -34.04 -1.81
C ALA A 12 30.43 -34.54 -0.36
N TRP A 13 29.25 -34.91 0.12
CA TRP A 13 28.99 -35.50 1.44
C TRP A 13 29.10 -37.02 1.42
N SER A 14 29.59 -37.61 2.53
CA SER A 14 29.33 -39.01 2.89
C SER A 14 29.07 -39.16 4.39
N GLN A 15 28.02 -39.94 4.68
CA GLN A 15 27.40 -40.28 5.95
C GLN A 15 28.25 -41.20 6.85
N THR A 16 27.97 -41.24 8.16
CA THR A 16 27.54 -42.46 8.89
C THR A 16 27.09 -42.17 10.34
N ALA A 17 26.23 -43.05 10.87
CA ALA A 17 25.45 -42.94 12.10
C ALA A 17 25.90 -43.97 13.17
N HIS A 18 25.54 -43.79 14.46
CA HIS A 18 24.82 -44.77 15.32
C HIS A 18 24.82 -44.43 16.83
N ALA A 19 23.69 -44.71 17.50
CA ALA A 19 23.47 -44.87 18.96
C ALA A 19 23.20 -46.37 19.28
N PRO A 20 23.13 -46.89 20.53
CA PRO A 20 21.88 -46.81 21.36
C PRO A 20 21.95 -46.99 22.93
N ASP A 21 20.86 -46.57 23.60
CA ASP A 21 20.04 -47.06 24.76
C ASP A 21 20.54 -47.68 26.11
N GLY A 22 19.90 -47.27 27.24
CA GLY A 22 19.40 -48.19 28.32
C GLY A 22 19.40 -47.78 29.84
N GLU A 23 18.25 -47.30 30.39
CA GLU A 23 17.58 -47.51 31.73
C GLU A 23 18.04 -47.00 33.15
N GLN A 24 17.02 -46.73 34.02
CA GLN A 24 16.81 -45.91 35.27
C GLN A 24 16.94 -46.62 36.67
N PRO A 25 16.53 -46.10 37.90
CA PRO A 25 16.23 -44.74 38.47
C PRO A 25 16.77 -44.43 39.91
N GLY A 26 16.70 -43.16 40.39
CA GLY A 26 16.76 -42.75 41.82
C GLY A 26 17.01 -41.23 42.04
N PRO A 27 16.52 -40.58 43.11
CA PRO A 27 15.98 -39.20 43.05
C PRO A 27 16.90 -38.07 43.56
N GLU A 28 16.42 -36.83 43.37
CA GLU A 28 16.89 -35.52 43.89
C GLU A 28 17.78 -34.69 42.96
N ALA A 29 17.19 -33.68 42.31
CA ALA A 29 17.55 -32.25 42.44
C ALA A 29 16.94 -31.42 41.28
N SER A 30 16.20 -30.39 41.68
CA SER A 30 15.80 -29.17 40.94
C SER A 30 16.13 -29.05 39.45
N ASP A 31 15.10 -29.18 38.61
CA ASP A 31 15.06 -28.60 37.27
C ASP A 31 13.92 -27.58 37.19
N THR A 32 14.24 -26.35 36.80
CA THR A 32 13.24 -25.39 36.30
C THR A 32 13.66 -24.96 34.91
N SER A 33 13.27 -25.77 33.92
CA SER A 33 13.26 -25.36 32.53
C SER A 33 12.01 -24.51 32.24
N GLY A 34 12.20 -23.36 31.58
CA GLY A 34 11.28 -22.77 30.61
C GLY A 34 9.83 -22.48 31.03
N GLN A 35 9.51 -21.20 31.19
CA GLN A 35 8.16 -20.70 30.87
C GLN A 35 8.23 -19.58 29.83
N SER A 36 8.06 -19.99 28.57
CA SER A 36 7.49 -19.19 27.51
C SER A 36 6.11 -18.66 27.90
N VAL A 37 5.88 -17.36 27.81
CA VAL A 37 4.53 -16.78 27.97
C VAL A 37 3.74 -16.93 26.67
N PRO A 38 2.59 -17.63 26.63
CA PRO A 38 1.76 -17.71 25.43
C PRO A 38 0.93 -16.44 25.25
N LYS A 39 0.94 -15.86 24.04
CA LYS A 39 -0.04 -14.85 23.59
C LYS A 39 -1.45 -15.46 23.65
N SER A 40 -2.28 -15.07 24.64
CA SER A 40 -3.67 -15.54 24.70
C SER A 40 -4.54 -14.83 23.65
N LYS A 41 -4.72 -15.48 22.50
CA LYS A 41 -5.75 -15.15 21.49
C LYS A 41 -7.18 -15.46 22.00
N PHE A 42 -7.58 -15.16 23.24
CA PHE A 42 -8.99 -15.38 23.66
C PHE A 42 -9.43 -14.49 24.84
N ARG A 43 -9.18 -13.18 24.80
CA ARG A 43 -9.94 -12.27 25.68
C ARG A 43 -11.35 -12.09 25.11
N LYS A 44 -12.35 -12.75 25.72
CA LYS A 44 -13.78 -12.52 25.40
C LYS A 44 -14.14 -11.08 25.79
N LYS A 45 -14.40 -10.23 24.79
CA LYS A 45 -14.82 -8.83 25.00
C LYS A 45 -16.04 -8.78 25.92
N SER A 46 -16.04 -7.86 26.87
CA SER A 46 -17.18 -7.68 27.78
C SER A 46 -18.45 -7.27 26.99
N GLN A 47 -19.64 -7.49 27.54
CA GLN A 47 -20.89 -7.08 26.87
C GLN A 47 -20.95 -5.56 26.65
N GLN A 48 -20.25 -4.79 27.48
CA GLN A 48 -20.12 -3.33 27.36
C GLN A 48 -19.21 -2.93 26.18
N GLU A 49 -18.06 -3.59 26.03
CA GLU A 49 -17.15 -3.41 24.88
C GLU A 49 -17.81 -3.82 23.56
N GLN A 50 -18.62 -4.89 23.57
CA GLN A 50 -19.33 -5.35 22.36
C GLN A 50 -20.43 -4.36 21.92
N ALA A 51 -21.16 -3.77 22.86
CA ALA A 51 -22.16 -2.75 22.52
C ALA A 51 -21.52 -1.43 22.06
N ALA A 52 -20.42 -1.01 22.69
CA ALA A 52 -19.68 0.19 22.28
C ALA A 52 -19.10 0.04 20.86
N ALA A 53 -18.48 -1.10 20.55
CA ALA A 53 -18.00 -1.38 19.19
C ALA A 53 -19.14 -1.46 18.17
N ALA A 54 -20.28 -2.06 18.52
CA ALA A 54 -21.45 -2.10 17.65
C ALA A 54 -22.04 -0.70 17.39
N LYS A 55 -21.98 0.19 18.39
CA LYS A 55 -22.40 1.60 18.28
C LYS A 55 -21.53 2.37 17.28
N LEU A 56 -20.20 2.29 17.42
CA LEU A 56 -19.25 2.93 16.49
C LEU A 56 -19.42 2.44 15.05
N HIS A 57 -19.64 1.14 14.86
CA HIS A 57 -19.92 0.60 13.53
C HIS A 57 -21.27 1.06 12.96
N MET A 58 -22.28 1.22 13.79
CA MET A 58 -23.57 1.78 13.37
C MET A 58 -23.41 3.24 12.93
N GLU A 59 -22.72 4.06 13.72
CA GLU A 59 -22.49 5.49 13.46
C GLU A 59 -21.67 5.69 12.16
N SER A 60 -20.56 4.97 11.99
CA SER A 60 -19.76 4.98 10.75
C SER A 60 -20.56 4.59 9.51
N GLN A 61 -21.50 3.64 9.63
CA GLN A 61 -22.36 3.25 8.50
C GLN A 61 -23.51 4.24 8.27
N GLY A 62 -23.92 4.99 9.30
CA GLY A 62 -24.85 6.11 9.20
C GLY A 62 -24.26 7.25 8.36
N GLU A 63 -23.01 7.64 8.64
CA GLU A 63 -22.29 8.65 7.86
C GLU A 63 -22.13 8.24 6.39
N LYS A 64 -21.75 6.98 6.14
CA LYS A 64 -21.65 6.43 4.78
C LYS A 64 -23.01 6.40 4.06
N LEU A 65 -24.10 6.21 4.78
CA LEU A 65 -25.45 6.28 4.23
C LEU A 65 -25.84 7.72 3.88
N GLU A 66 -25.52 8.69 4.73
CA GLU A 66 -25.77 10.11 4.46
C GLU A 66 -24.98 10.62 3.26
N GLN A 67 -23.69 10.30 3.18
CA GLN A 67 -22.86 10.62 2.00
C GLN A 67 -23.41 9.98 0.72
N ALA A 68 -23.93 8.75 0.79
CA ALA A 68 -24.56 8.11 -0.36
C ALA A 68 -25.87 8.81 -0.76
N ARG A 69 -26.68 9.24 0.21
CA ARG A 69 -27.93 9.99 -0.03
C ARG A 69 -27.66 11.38 -0.60
N GLU A 70 -26.62 12.05 -0.13
CA GLU A 70 -26.18 13.36 -0.64
C GLU A 70 -25.70 13.26 -2.09
N LYS A 71 -24.89 12.23 -2.42
CA LYS A 71 -24.49 11.93 -3.81
C LYS A 71 -25.67 11.61 -4.72
N LEU A 72 -26.73 10.99 -4.20
CA LEU A 72 -27.97 10.75 -4.93
C LEU A 72 -28.78 12.05 -5.13
N ALA A 73 -28.84 12.92 -4.12
CA ALA A 73 -29.56 14.20 -4.17
C ALA A 73 -28.92 15.22 -5.13
N LYS A 74 -27.58 15.18 -5.30
CA LYS A 74 -26.83 16.05 -6.24
C LYS A 74 -27.05 15.71 -7.72
N GLN A 75 -27.76 14.63 -8.06
CA GLN A 75 -28.07 14.28 -9.45
C GLN A 75 -29.42 14.87 -9.91
N LYS A 76 -29.43 15.56 -11.05
CA LYS A 76 -30.66 16.05 -11.70
C LYS A 76 -31.62 14.87 -11.98
N PRO A 77 -32.94 15.01 -11.76
CA PRO A 77 -33.89 13.93 -11.97
C PRO A 77 -33.86 13.45 -13.43
N PRO A 78 -33.84 12.13 -13.68
CA PRO A 78 -33.82 11.60 -15.04
C PRO A 78 -35.10 12.02 -15.78
N LYS A 79 -34.95 12.58 -16.99
CA LYS A 79 -36.09 12.86 -17.89
C LYS A 79 -36.89 11.57 -18.09
N LYS A 80 -38.23 11.65 -17.96
CA LYS A 80 -39.13 10.52 -18.18
C LYS A 80 -38.84 9.94 -19.58
N PRO A 81 -38.60 8.62 -19.72
CA PRO A 81 -38.33 8.03 -21.02
C PRO A 81 -39.59 8.09 -21.89
N GLY A 82 -39.42 8.50 -23.15
CA GLY A 82 -40.46 8.46 -24.18
C GLY A 82 -40.98 7.05 -24.45
N PRO A 83 -42.12 6.92 -25.15
CA PRO A 83 -42.95 5.72 -25.20
C PRO A 83 -42.24 4.44 -25.67
N VAL A 84 -41.11 4.54 -26.39
CA VAL A 84 -40.42 3.38 -26.98
C VAL A 84 -39.52 2.61 -25.98
N LYS A 85 -39.22 3.16 -24.80
CA LYS A 85 -38.36 2.48 -23.79
C LYS A 85 -39.12 1.66 -22.73
N ARG A 86 -40.44 1.48 -22.88
CA ARG A 86 -41.28 0.84 -21.85
C ARG A 86 -41.49 -0.68 -21.99
N ILE A 87 -41.00 -1.33 -23.06
CA ILE A 87 -41.20 -2.77 -23.29
C ILE A 87 -40.04 -3.65 -22.76
N GLY A 88 -38.83 -3.11 -22.56
CA GLY A 88 -37.64 -3.91 -22.21
C GLY A 88 -37.39 -4.23 -20.73
N ARG A 89 -38.41 -4.24 -19.85
CA ARG A 89 -38.19 -4.34 -18.38
C ARG A 89 -38.79 -5.55 -17.66
N VAL A 90 -39.22 -6.60 -18.37
CA VAL A 90 -39.87 -7.77 -17.75
C VAL A 90 -39.06 -9.08 -17.80
N ALA A 91 -37.92 -9.15 -18.48
CA ALA A 91 -37.27 -10.46 -18.76
C ALA A 91 -35.91 -10.73 -18.05
N SER A 92 -35.65 -10.20 -16.85
CA SER A 92 -34.33 -10.38 -16.19
C SER A 92 -34.28 -11.24 -14.92
N ASP A 93 -35.40 -11.79 -14.44
CA ASP A 93 -35.46 -12.41 -13.11
C ASP A 93 -35.57 -13.95 -13.08
N SER A 94 -35.29 -14.70 -14.18
CA SER A 94 -35.60 -16.15 -14.22
C SER A 94 -34.57 -17.12 -14.85
N VAL A 95 -33.25 -16.85 -14.83
CA VAL A 95 -32.26 -17.81 -15.39
C VAL A 95 -31.04 -18.03 -14.47
N HIS A 96 -31.23 -18.07 -13.15
CA HIS A 96 -30.14 -18.28 -12.18
C HIS A 96 -29.99 -19.76 -11.72
N SER A 97 -30.74 -20.74 -12.23
CA SER A 97 -30.87 -22.01 -11.49
C SER A 97 -30.66 -23.34 -12.23
N PHE A 98 -30.31 -23.40 -13.53
CA PHE A 98 -30.48 -24.70 -14.22
C PHE A 98 -29.31 -25.35 -14.97
N VAL A 99 -28.16 -24.72 -15.23
CA VAL A 99 -27.15 -25.43 -16.06
C VAL A 99 -25.74 -25.25 -15.53
N HIS A 100 -25.51 -25.85 -14.37
CA HIS A 100 -24.24 -26.50 -13.99
C HIS A 100 -24.53 -27.89 -13.39
N GLY A 101 -25.47 -28.62 -14.02
CA GLY A 101 -25.54 -30.07 -13.96
C GLY A 101 -24.59 -30.66 -15.00
N LYS A 102 -23.66 -31.46 -14.51
CA LYS A 102 -22.52 -32.14 -15.13
C LYS A 102 -22.79 -32.89 -16.46
N ILE A 103 -21.67 -33.25 -17.13
CA ILE A 103 -21.43 -34.30 -18.16
C ILE A 103 -21.48 -33.74 -19.60
N PHE A 104 -20.41 -33.69 -20.42
CA PHE A 104 -19.34 -34.65 -20.79
C PHE A 104 -19.83 -35.83 -21.64
N GLU A 105 -19.99 -35.62 -22.95
CA GLU A 105 -19.95 -36.65 -24.01
C GLU A 105 -19.70 -35.85 -25.31
N VAL A 106 -18.44 -35.81 -25.78
CA VAL A 106 -17.85 -36.74 -26.77
C VAL A 106 -18.72 -36.86 -28.02
N GLU A 107 -18.28 -36.08 -29.01
CA GLU A 107 -18.11 -36.43 -30.42
C GLU A 107 -18.96 -37.55 -31.03
N GLN A 108 -19.58 -37.15 -32.15
CA GLN A 108 -20.00 -37.93 -33.31
C GLN A 108 -21.26 -38.77 -33.06
N GLU A 109 -22.33 -38.53 -33.82
CA GLU A 109 -22.28 -38.80 -35.26
C GLU A 109 -22.71 -37.61 -36.16
N ASN A 110 -21.78 -37.30 -37.08
CA ASN A 110 -22.01 -36.83 -38.45
C ASN A 110 -23.20 -37.59 -39.07
N VAL A 111 -24.18 -37.02 -39.78
CA VAL A 111 -24.25 -35.82 -40.62
C VAL A 111 -25.70 -35.37 -40.55
N GLY A 112 -25.95 -34.09 -40.25
CA GLY A 112 -27.32 -33.58 -40.29
C GLY A 112 -27.41 -32.09 -40.01
N THR A 113 -27.71 -31.32 -41.06
CA THR A 113 -28.26 -29.94 -41.02
C THR A 113 -27.27 -28.80 -40.76
N GLU A 114 -26.31 -28.67 -41.67
CA GLU A 114 -25.90 -27.37 -42.16
C GLU A 114 -26.97 -26.81 -43.10
N GLY A 115 -27.38 -25.57 -42.85
CA GLY A 115 -28.16 -24.80 -43.81
C GLY A 115 -28.97 -23.75 -43.09
N ALA A 116 -28.42 -22.53 -43.00
CA ALA A 116 -29.01 -21.35 -42.40
C ALA A 116 -29.02 -21.36 -40.86
N HIS A 117 -28.71 -20.28 -40.14
CA HIS A 117 -28.76 -18.87 -40.50
C HIS A 117 -27.98 -18.13 -39.39
N ARG A 118 -27.01 -17.25 -39.70
CA ARG A 118 -27.24 -15.87 -40.20
C ARG A 118 -28.30 -15.11 -39.38
N SER A 119 -27.91 -14.74 -38.15
CA SER A 119 -28.40 -13.56 -37.42
C SER A 119 -27.64 -13.29 -36.10
N GLU A 120 -26.77 -14.20 -35.66
CA GLU A 120 -26.22 -14.14 -34.29
C GLU A 120 -24.81 -13.51 -34.19
N LEU A 121 -23.96 -13.64 -35.22
CA LEU A 121 -22.54 -13.26 -35.09
C LEU A 121 -22.20 -11.77 -35.26
N VAL A 122 -23.19 -10.91 -35.48
CA VAL A 122 -23.04 -9.43 -35.46
C VAL A 122 -23.70 -8.81 -34.21
N GLY A 123 -24.40 -9.62 -33.41
CA GLY A 123 -25.03 -9.20 -32.14
C GLY A 123 -24.23 -9.56 -30.88
N GLU A 124 -23.38 -10.59 -30.91
CA GLU A 124 -22.79 -11.14 -29.68
C GLU A 124 -21.48 -10.47 -29.20
N THR A 125 -20.68 -9.90 -30.10
CA THR A 125 -19.45 -9.18 -29.69
C THR A 125 -19.78 -7.85 -29.00
N ALA A 126 -20.90 -7.23 -29.36
CA ALA A 126 -21.41 -6.02 -28.71
C ALA A 126 -22.08 -6.33 -27.35
N LEU A 127 -22.72 -7.50 -27.19
CA LEU A 127 -23.45 -7.83 -25.96
C LEU A 127 -22.56 -8.32 -24.82
N ARG A 128 -21.38 -8.91 -25.08
CA ARG A 128 -20.43 -9.27 -24.01
C ARG A 128 -19.72 -8.06 -23.41
N HIS A 129 -19.35 -7.06 -24.21
CA HIS A 129 -18.77 -5.81 -23.71
C HIS A 129 -19.83 -4.85 -23.12
N GLY A 130 -21.05 -4.84 -23.67
CA GLY A 130 -22.16 -4.06 -23.14
C GLY A 130 -22.67 -4.56 -21.78
N SER A 131 -22.73 -5.87 -21.55
CA SER A 131 -23.31 -6.41 -20.31
C SER A 131 -22.46 -6.12 -19.07
N ARG A 132 -21.13 -6.03 -19.18
CA ARG A 132 -20.25 -5.63 -18.06
C ARG A 132 -20.40 -4.15 -17.75
N PHE A 133 -20.46 -3.29 -18.78
CA PHE A 133 -20.66 -1.86 -18.59
C PHE A 133 -22.06 -1.56 -18.03
N VAL A 134 -23.10 -2.24 -18.52
CA VAL A 134 -24.46 -2.13 -17.98
C VAL A 134 -24.54 -2.72 -16.58
N ARG A 135 -23.92 -3.88 -16.28
CA ARG A 135 -23.85 -4.42 -14.90
C ARG A 135 -23.06 -3.50 -13.97
N ARG A 136 -22.02 -2.83 -14.46
CA ARG A 136 -21.20 -1.87 -13.72
C ARG A 136 -21.97 -0.58 -13.47
N LYS A 137 -22.58 0.05 -14.47
CA LYS A 137 -23.50 1.20 -14.31
C LYS A 137 -24.74 0.87 -13.47
N VAL A 138 -25.24 -0.36 -13.54
CA VAL A 138 -26.38 -0.82 -12.72
C VAL A 138 -25.93 -1.18 -11.29
N ARG A 139 -24.67 -1.58 -11.06
CA ARG A 139 -24.04 -1.75 -9.73
C ARG A 139 -23.70 -0.41 -9.08
N GLU A 140 -23.26 0.55 -9.88
CA GLU A 140 -22.78 1.88 -9.48
C GLU A 140 -23.89 2.94 -9.52
N HIS A 141 -25.13 2.57 -9.90
CA HIS A 141 -26.25 3.50 -9.86
C HIS A 141 -26.42 4.02 -8.43
N PRO A 142 -26.40 5.35 -8.20
CA PRO A 142 -26.38 5.92 -6.84
C PRO A 142 -27.55 5.43 -5.98
N ALA A 143 -28.73 5.23 -6.57
CA ALA A 143 -29.89 4.65 -5.90
C ALA A 143 -29.66 3.21 -5.38
N LYS A 144 -28.88 2.36 -6.07
CA LYS A 144 -28.50 1.02 -5.56
C LYS A 144 -27.39 1.09 -4.51
N VAL A 145 -26.48 2.06 -4.63
CA VAL A 145 -25.44 2.33 -3.61
C VAL A 145 -26.09 2.78 -2.31
N VAL A 146 -27.04 3.72 -2.37
CA VAL A 146 -27.89 4.12 -1.23
C VAL A 146 -28.63 2.92 -0.66
N ARG A 147 -29.31 2.11 -1.49
CA ARG A 147 -30.02 0.91 -1.02
C ARG A 147 -29.10 -0.09 -0.30
N LYS A 148 -27.85 -0.24 -0.77
CA LYS A 148 -26.85 -1.12 -0.15
C LYS A 148 -26.33 -0.53 1.17
N ALA A 149 -26.13 0.79 1.22
CA ALA A 149 -25.78 1.51 2.44
C ALA A 149 -26.90 1.45 3.48
N GLU A 150 -28.16 1.64 3.08
CA GLU A 150 -29.34 1.52 3.95
C GLU A 150 -29.46 0.12 4.54
N ALA A 151 -29.22 -0.92 3.72
CA ALA A 151 -29.23 -2.30 4.18
C ALA A 151 -28.10 -2.62 5.16
N ARG A 152 -26.92 -2.01 5.00
CA ARG A 152 -25.78 -2.12 5.92
C ARG A 152 -26.07 -1.38 7.22
N TYR A 153 -26.47 -0.12 7.15
CA TYR A 153 -26.88 0.66 8.32
C TYR A 153 -27.94 -0.09 9.16
N THR A 154 -29.02 -0.55 8.51
CA THR A 154 -30.07 -1.35 9.18
C THR A 154 -29.54 -2.62 9.85
N LYS A 155 -28.52 -3.26 9.26
CA LYS A 155 -27.86 -4.45 9.85
C LYS A 155 -27.13 -4.08 11.13
N TYR A 156 -26.32 -3.02 11.10
CA TYR A 156 -25.50 -2.58 12.22
C TYR A 156 -26.32 -1.91 13.33
N THR A 157 -27.40 -1.19 13.00
CA THR A 157 -28.38 -0.69 13.98
C THR A 157 -29.04 -1.86 14.72
N ALA A 158 -29.48 -2.89 14.01
CA ALA A 158 -30.05 -4.09 14.64
C ALA A 158 -29.02 -4.85 15.50
N ASP A 159 -27.74 -4.85 15.10
CA ASP A 159 -26.66 -5.47 15.88
C ASP A 159 -26.35 -4.64 17.15
N TYR A 160 -26.31 -3.31 17.08
CA TYR A 160 -26.18 -2.42 18.25
C TYR A 160 -27.30 -2.64 19.25
N HIS A 161 -28.56 -2.53 18.83
CA HIS A 161 -29.70 -2.71 19.73
C HIS A 161 -29.79 -4.13 20.31
N PHE A 162 -29.32 -5.15 19.58
CA PHE A 162 -29.19 -6.49 20.14
C PHE A 162 -28.18 -6.54 21.30
N HIS A 163 -27.01 -5.89 21.13
CA HIS A 163 -25.98 -5.85 22.17
C HIS A 163 -26.37 -4.97 23.36
N THR A 164 -27.13 -3.90 23.15
CA THR A 164 -27.72 -3.09 24.23
C THR A 164 -28.77 -3.89 25.01
N ALA A 165 -29.72 -4.56 24.33
CA ALA A 165 -30.72 -5.40 25.01
C ALA A 165 -30.09 -6.61 25.73
N ALA A 166 -28.97 -7.12 25.24
CA ALA A 166 -28.20 -8.18 25.89
C ALA A 166 -27.53 -7.74 27.20
N GLN A 167 -27.28 -6.44 27.40
CA GLN A 167 -26.80 -5.91 28.68
C GLN A 167 -27.90 -5.92 29.74
N GLU A 168 -29.14 -5.62 29.32
CA GLU A 168 -30.32 -5.60 30.19
C GLU A 168 -30.85 -7.02 30.47
N HIS A 169 -30.66 -7.95 29.52
CA HIS A 169 -31.09 -9.34 29.63
C HIS A 169 -29.98 -10.31 29.18
N PRO A 170 -29.08 -10.72 30.10
CA PRO A 170 -27.91 -11.56 29.78
C PRO A 170 -28.27 -12.94 29.19
N GLU A 171 -29.49 -13.43 29.45
CA GLU A 171 -30.00 -14.72 28.97
C GLU A 171 -30.12 -14.80 27.44
N LEU A 172 -30.26 -13.65 26.78
CA LEU A 172 -30.34 -13.53 25.31
C LEU A 172 -29.04 -13.96 24.61
N THR A 173 -27.92 -13.97 25.34
CA THR A 173 -26.60 -14.32 24.79
C THR A 173 -26.18 -15.76 25.01
N LYS A 174 -26.90 -16.54 25.84
CA LYS A 174 -26.48 -17.90 26.23
C LYS A 174 -26.64 -18.94 25.11
N ASN A 175 -27.67 -18.83 24.27
CA ASN A 175 -27.95 -19.78 23.17
C ASN A 175 -27.68 -19.19 21.77
N ALA A 176 -26.84 -19.86 20.97
CA ALA A 176 -26.41 -19.41 19.64
C ALA A 176 -27.57 -19.31 18.61
N LEU A 177 -28.51 -20.26 18.67
CA LEU A 177 -29.70 -20.27 17.80
C LEU A 177 -30.65 -19.12 18.14
N THR A 178 -30.91 -18.87 19.43
CA THR A 178 -31.75 -17.76 19.90
C THR A 178 -31.16 -16.40 19.49
N ARG A 179 -29.84 -16.24 19.63
CA ARG A 179 -29.08 -15.06 19.18
C ARG A 179 -29.27 -14.79 17.69
N TYR A 180 -29.17 -15.82 16.84
CA TYR A 180 -29.34 -15.68 15.40
C TYR A 180 -30.78 -15.27 15.04
N TRP A 181 -31.78 -15.93 15.62
CA TRP A 181 -33.20 -15.64 15.37
C TRP A 181 -33.60 -14.24 15.85
N GLN A 182 -33.09 -13.79 17.00
CA GLN A 182 -33.36 -12.45 17.52
C GLN A 182 -32.72 -11.35 16.68
N LYS A 183 -31.46 -11.52 16.26
CA LYS A 183 -30.80 -10.59 15.31
C LYS A 183 -31.58 -10.52 13.99
N GLN A 184 -32.09 -11.65 13.50
CA GLN A 184 -32.89 -11.68 12.28
C GLN A 184 -34.27 -11.01 12.45
N ARG A 185 -34.90 -11.15 13.63
CA ARG A 185 -36.16 -10.46 13.97
C ARG A 185 -35.98 -8.95 14.05
N LEU A 186 -34.95 -8.47 14.75
CA LEU A 186 -34.60 -7.05 14.83
C LEU A 186 -34.32 -6.46 13.44
N ARG A 187 -33.52 -7.14 12.62
CA ARG A 187 -33.28 -6.71 11.22
C ARG A 187 -34.57 -6.63 10.40
N ARG A 188 -35.53 -7.53 10.61
CA ARG A 188 -36.85 -7.47 9.96
C ARG A 188 -37.69 -6.29 10.46
N GLN A 189 -37.65 -5.97 11.75
CA GLN A 189 -38.38 -4.84 12.34
C GLN A 189 -37.85 -3.49 11.82
N TYR A 190 -36.53 -3.26 11.86
CA TYR A 190 -35.95 -2.01 11.36
C TYR A 190 -36.16 -1.83 9.84
N ARG A 191 -36.12 -2.92 9.06
CA ARG A 191 -36.49 -2.86 7.63
C ARG A 191 -37.96 -2.50 7.41
N LYS A 192 -38.88 -2.92 8.29
CA LYS A 192 -40.29 -2.54 8.22
C LYS A 192 -40.47 -1.06 8.58
N GLN A 193 -39.85 -0.60 9.67
CA GLN A 193 -39.86 0.81 10.09
C GLN A 193 -39.27 1.72 9.02
N ALA A 194 -38.13 1.36 8.42
CA ALA A 194 -37.55 2.14 7.33
C ALA A 194 -38.46 2.21 6.08
N LYS A 195 -39.18 1.12 5.77
CA LYS A 195 -40.16 1.10 4.67
C LYS A 195 -41.41 1.91 5.00
N GLU A 196 -41.88 1.89 6.25
CA GLU A 196 -43.01 2.69 6.71
C GLU A 196 -42.68 4.17 6.77
N ALA A 197 -41.49 4.55 7.26
CA ALA A 197 -40.96 5.91 7.23
C ALA A 197 -40.78 6.41 5.79
N ALA A 198 -40.29 5.57 4.87
CA ALA A 198 -40.20 5.91 3.45
C ALA A 198 -41.59 6.08 2.80
N LYS A 199 -42.58 5.24 3.17
CA LYS A 199 -43.97 5.39 2.72
C LYS A 199 -44.63 6.64 3.29
N GLN A 200 -44.37 6.98 4.55
CA GLN A 200 -44.85 8.20 5.20
C GLN A 200 -44.20 9.45 4.60
N GLY A 201 -42.88 9.44 4.37
CA GLY A 201 -42.16 10.51 3.68
C GLY A 201 -42.62 10.72 2.24
N ALA A 202 -42.89 9.64 1.51
CA ALA A 202 -43.48 9.70 0.17
C ALA A 202 -44.95 10.17 0.20
N ALA A 203 -45.72 9.81 1.24
CA ALA A 203 -47.08 10.32 1.43
C ALA A 203 -47.11 11.79 1.86
N VAL A 204 -46.11 12.28 2.60
CA VAL A 204 -45.94 13.70 2.97
C VAL A 204 -45.45 14.53 1.78
N ALA A 205 -44.55 14.00 0.94
CA ALA A 205 -44.16 14.60 -0.33
C ALA A 205 -45.31 14.59 -1.37
N GLY A 206 -46.17 13.56 -1.34
CA GLY A 206 -47.39 13.50 -2.15
C GLY A 206 -48.51 14.42 -1.66
N LYS A 207 -48.60 14.67 -0.34
CA LYS A 207 -49.58 15.58 0.28
C LYS A 207 -49.15 17.05 0.26
N THR A 208 -47.87 17.35 0.12
CA THR A 208 -47.37 18.72 -0.12
C THR A 208 -47.64 19.20 -1.54
N ALA A 209 -47.93 18.30 -2.49
CA ALA A 209 -48.44 18.69 -3.81
C ALA A 209 -49.92 19.09 -3.78
N THR A 210 -50.74 18.49 -2.90
CA THR A 210 -52.20 18.76 -2.82
C THR A 210 -52.60 19.79 -1.76
N ALA A 211 -51.72 20.12 -0.82
CA ALA A 211 -51.93 21.24 0.11
C ALA A 211 -51.65 22.62 -0.52
N THR A 212 -51.06 22.66 -1.71
CA THR A 212 -50.75 23.90 -2.45
C THR A 212 -51.99 24.53 -3.11
N GLU A 213 -53.08 23.79 -3.31
CA GLU A 213 -54.30 24.35 -3.91
C GLU A 213 -55.20 25.10 -2.91
N ARG A 214 -55.08 24.84 -1.59
CA ARG A 214 -55.92 25.50 -0.58
C ARG A 214 -55.25 26.70 0.10
N LEU A 215 -53.92 26.81 0.03
CA LEU A 215 -53.17 27.92 0.60
C LEU A 215 -52.95 29.08 -0.37
N THR A 216 -53.00 28.84 -1.69
CA THR A 216 -52.92 29.87 -2.72
C THR A 216 -54.11 30.81 -2.71
N VAL A 217 -55.31 30.32 -2.38
CA VAL A 217 -56.52 31.17 -2.33
C VAL A 217 -56.49 32.16 -1.15
N ARG A 218 -55.95 31.77 0.01
CA ARG A 218 -55.86 32.67 1.19
C ARG A 218 -54.67 33.63 1.15
N ALA A 219 -53.55 33.22 0.54
CA ALA A 219 -52.41 34.11 0.36
C ALA A 219 -52.77 35.28 -0.57
N VAL A 220 -53.47 35.02 -1.67
CA VAL A 220 -53.89 36.05 -2.64
C VAL A 220 -54.85 37.09 -2.02
N GLU A 221 -55.69 36.70 -1.07
CA GLU A 221 -56.55 37.63 -0.30
C GLU A 221 -55.77 38.50 0.69
N PHE A 222 -54.72 37.96 1.33
CA PHE A 222 -53.88 38.71 2.27
C PHE A 222 -52.97 39.72 1.54
N PHE A 223 -52.41 39.35 0.39
CA PHE A 223 -51.60 40.24 -0.44
C PHE A 223 -52.40 41.42 -1.05
N LYS A 224 -53.72 41.27 -1.23
CA LYS A 224 -54.60 42.37 -1.65
C LYS A 224 -54.97 43.34 -0.53
N SER A 225 -54.94 42.91 0.74
CA SER A 225 -55.38 43.73 1.87
C SER A 225 -54.27 44.54 2.55
N HIS A 226 -53.00 44.13 2.44
CA HIS A 226 -51.88 44.80 3.12
C HIS A 226 -50.58 44.84 2.28
N PRO A 227 -50.46 45.75 1.29
CA PRO A 227 -49.33 45.80 0.36
C PRO A 227 -47.99 46.14 1.04
N ALA A 228 -47.99 46.96 2.10
CA ALA A 228 -46.77 47.30 2.83
C ALA A 228 -46.22 46.13 3.67
N GLY A 229 -47.11 45.33 4.29
CA GLY A 229 -46.72 44.14 5.06
C GLY A 229 -46.14 43.02 4.19
N ALA A 230 -46.65 42.91 2.96
CA ALA A 230 -46.12 42.00 1.95
C ALA A 230 -44.67 42.31 1.57
N VAL A 231 -44.33 43.58 1.38
CA VAL A 231 -42.96 44.01 1.05
C VAL A 231 -41.99 43.73 2.21
N ILE A 232 -42.43 43.99 3.45
CA ILE A 232 -41.62 43.72 4.66
C ILE A 232 -41.39 42.21 4.82
N ALA A 233 -42.40 41.38 4.59
CA ALA A 233 -42.25 39.92 4.67
C ALA A 233 -41.27 39.38 3.61
N VAL A 234 -41.32 39.91 2.39
CA VAL A 234 -40.37 39.54 1.32
C VAL A 234 -38.95 39.98 1.66
N LEU A 235 -38.77 41.18 2.22
CA LEU A 235 -37.46 41.66 2.69
C LEU A 235 -36.91 40.82 3.83
N CYS A 236 -37.72 40.43 4.81
CA CYS A 236 -37.30 39.53 5.90
C CYS A 236 -36.90 38.14 5.38
N VAL A 237 -37.64 37.60 4.40
CA VAL A 237 -37.29 36.32 3.77
C VAL A 237 -35.98 36.43 2.99
N LEU A 238 -35.78 37.52 2.23
CA LEU A 238 -34.52 37.77 1.52
C LEU A 238 -33.33 37.94 2.47
N LEU A 239 -33.52 38.60 3.61
CA LEU A 239 -32.49 38.79 4.63
C LEU A 239 -32.12 37.46 5.31
N LEU A 240 -33.11 36.60 5.58
CA LEU A 240 -32.88 35.22 6.06
C LEU A 240 -32.11 34.36 5.04
N PHE A 241 -32.39 34.50 3.73
CA PHE A 241 -31.64 33.82 2.68
C PHE A 241 -30.21 34.35 2.52
N ALA A 242 -29.99 35.65 2.72
CA ALA A 242 -28.65 36.26 2.73
C ALA A 242 -27.81 35.77 3.93
N MET A 243 -28.42 35.67 5.12
CA MET A 243 -27.74 35.16 6.32
C MET A 243 -27.38 33.66 6.20
N GLN A 244 -28.19 32.85 5.52
CA GLN A 244 -27.86 31.43 5.25
C GLN A 244 -26.74 31.25 4.21
N SER A 245 -26.58 32.17 3.25
CA SER A 245 -25.50 32.12 2.27
C SER A 245 -24.13 32.42 2.89
N CYS A 246 -24.05 33.32 3.87
CA CYS A 246 -22.77 33.63 4.53
C CYS A 246 -22.25 32.51 5.44
N SER A 247 -23.13 31.65 5.97
CA SER A 247 -22.74 30.57 6.89
C SER A 247 -22.22 29.31 6.17
N SER A 248 -22.59 29.12 4.90
CA SER A 248 -22.24 27.91 4.12
C SER A 248 -20.90 28.02 3.38
N THR A 249 -20.41 29.23 3.11
CA THR A 249 -19.07 29.46 2.55
C THR A 249 -17.95 29.34 3.58
N MET A 250 -18.22 29.60 4.87
CA MET A 250 -17.18 29.56 5.91
C MET A 250 -16.88 28.13 6.41
N LEU A 251 -17.84 27.20 6.34
CA LEU A 251 -17.66 25.81 6.77
C LEU A 251 -16.99 24.91 5.70
N MET A 252 -17.13 25.24 4.42
CA MET A 252 -16.52 24.46 3.33
C MET A 252 -15.03 24.79 3.11
N LEU A 253 -14.58 25.99 3.48
CA LEU A 253 -13.16 26.36 3.41
C LEU A 253 -12.36 25.79 4.60
N GLY A 254 -12.98 25.65 5.78
CA GLY A 254 -12.33 25.11 6.99
C GLY A 254 -12.02 23.61 6.93
N ASN A 255 -12.95 22.78 6.43
CA ASN A 255 -12.76 21.32 6.43
C ASN A 255 -12.04 20.76 5.20
N ALA A 256 -12.09 21.43 4.05
CA ALA A 256 -11.36 21.00 2.86
C ALA A 256 -9.85 21.30 2.96
N GLY A 257 -9.48 22.42 3.61
CA GLY A 257 -8.09 22.74 3.92
C GLY A 257 -7.52 21.87 5.04
N ALA A 258 -8.28 21.66 6.12
CA ALA A 258 -7.82 20.86 7.26
C ALA A 258 -7.67 19.35 6.94
N GLY A 259 -8.53 18.80 6.06
CA GLY A 259 -8.48 17.37 5.70
C GLY A 259 -7.33 17.00 4.76
N ALA A 260 -6.95 17.89 3.83
CA ALA A 260 -5.83 17.65 2.91
C ALA A 260 -4.47 17.88 3.58
N LEU A 261 -4.37 18.90 4.44
CA LEU A 261 -3.18 19.14 5.25
C LEU A 261 -2.99 18.01 6.27
N GLY A 262 -4.04 17.58 6.98
CA GLY A 262 -3.94 16.50 7.95
C GLY A 262 -3.54 15.13 7.39
N ALA A 263 -3.75 14.89 6.08
CA ALA A 263 -3.34 13.63 5.43
C ALA A 263 -1.90 13.66 4.88
N SER A 264 -1.30 14.85 4.76
CA SER A 264 0.04 15.05 4.19
C SER A 264 1.04 15.65 5.17
N THR A 265 0.58 16.08 6.34
CA THR A 265 1.40 16.58 7.44
C THR A 265 1.69 15.45 8.44
N TYR A 266 2.90 15.41 8.99
CA TYR A 266 3.17 14.50 10.10
C TYR A 266 2.24 14.81 11.28
N PRO A 267 1.55 13.81 11.83
CA PRO A 267 0.59 14.05 12.90
C PRO A 267 1.26 14.40 14.24
N CYS A 268 2.54 14.04 14.41
CA CYS A 268 3.27 14.12 15.67
C CYS A 268 3.90 15.48 15.96
N GLU A 269 4.18 15.71 17.24
CA GLU A 269 4.90 16.90 17.70
C GLU A 269 6.39 16.81 17.40
N ASP A 270 7.04 17.94 17.17
CA ASP A 270 8.46 18.06 16.85
C ASP A 270 9.34 17.37 17.88
N ARG A 271 8.96 17.47 19.16
CA ARG A 271 9.69 16.83 20.25
C ARG A 271 9.80 15.32 20.04
N ASP A 272 8.70 14.66 19.72
CA ASP A 272 8.68 13.20 19.54
C ASP A 272 9.39 12.79 18.25
N MET A 273 9.22 13.58 17.18
CA MET A 273 9.92 13.34 15.90
C MET A 273 11.44 13.48 16.03
N LEU A 274 11.91 14.56 16.67
CA LEU A 274 13.34 14.77 16.92
C LEU A 274 13.91 13.75 17.92
N ALA A 275 13.11 13.32 18.90
CA ALA A 275 13.51 12.26 19.82
C ALA A 275 13.62 10.90 19.12
N ALA A 276 12.75 10.61 18.15
CA ALA A 276 12.82 9.39 17.35
C ALA A 276 14.08 9.36 16.47
N GLU A 277 14.40 10.49 15.82
CA GLU A 277 15.65 10.65 15.08
C GLU A 277 16.87 10.41 15.98
N ALA A 278 16.94 11.14 17.11
CA ALA A 278 18.06 11.02 18.03
C ALA A 278 18.22 9.60 18.60
N ALA A 279 17.10 8.92 18.86
CA ALA A 279 17.13 7.53 19.31
C ALA A 279 17.63 6.57 18.22
N TYR A 280 17.30 6.83 16.95
CA TYR A 280 17.80 6.01 15.85
C TYR A 280 19.30 6.26 15.59
N CYS A 281 19.75 7.51 15.62
CA CYS A 281 21.18 7.83 15.58
C CYS A 281 21.95 7.16 16.73
N ALA A 282 21.38 7.09 17.94
CA ALA A 282 22.02 6.40 19.05
C ALA A 282 22.21 4.89 18.79
N LEU A 283 21.26 4.23 18.11
CA LEU A 283 21.43 2.83 17.69
C LEU A 283 22.55 2.68 16.65
N GLU A 284 22.66 3.64 15.73
CA GLU A 284 23.73 3.69 14.73
C GLU A 284 25.10 3.93 15.38
N ASP A 285 25.19 4.85 16.34
CA ASP A 285 26.39 5.13 17.12
C ASP A 285 26.82 3.90 17.95
N ASP A 286 25.87 3.20 18.57
CA ASP A 286 26.14 1.96 19.32
C ASP A 286 26.69 0.85 18.42
N LEU A 287 26.12 0.68 17.21
CA LEU A 287 26.61 -0.28 16.22
C LEU A 287 28.00 0.09 15.71
N GLN A 288 28.25 1.37 15.41
CA GLN A 288 29.55 1.86 15.00
C GLN A 288 30.59 1.63 16.12
N HIS A 289 30.22 1.93 17.36
CA HIS A 289 31.10 1.71 18.51
C HIS A 289 31.42 0.23 18.71
N TYR A 290 30.44 -0.65 18.55
CA TYR A 290 30.64 -2.10 18.60
C TYR A 290 31.63 -2.57 17.53
N LEU A 291 31.53 -2.07 16.30
CA LEU A 291 32.46 -2.41 15.22
C LEU A 291 33.87 -1.82 15.45
N ASP A 292 33.96 -0.59 15.91
CA ASP A 292 35.25 0.08 16.21
C ASP A 292 36.01 -0.62 17.34
N THR A 293 35.31 -1.25 18.27
CA THR A 293 35.90 -1.97 19.42
C THR A 293 35.96 -3.49 19.20
N TYR A 294 35.60 -3.98 18.02
CA TYR A 294 35.41 -5.40 17.75
C TYR A 294 36.70 -6.23 17.98
N GLU A 295 37.84 -5.76 17.46
CA GLU A 295 39.15 -6.44 17.65
C GLU A 295 39.60 -6.49 19.12
N SER A 296 39.11 -5.58 19.98
CA SER A 296 39.46 -5.55 21.40
C SER A 296 38.52 -6.38 22.29
N THR A 297 37.35 -6.73 21.77
CA THR A 297 36.29 -7.44 22.49
C THR A 297 36.17 -8.91 22.10
N HIS A 298 36.83 -9.31 21.01
CA HIS A 298 36.90 -10.68 20.51
C HIS A 298 38.37 -11.14 20.48
N ASP A 299 38.60 -12.45 20.50
CA ASP A 299 39.94 -13.04 20.55
C ASP A 299 40.13 -14.01 19.38
N TYR A 300 40.41 -13.45 18.21
CA TYR A 300 40.72 -14.20 16.98
C TYR A 300 42.13 -13.84 16.50
N ASP A 301 42.78 -14.76 15.78
CA ASP A 301 44.15 -14.53 15.29
C ASP A 301 44.20 -13.54 14.11
N GLU A 302 43.14 -13.48 13.30
CA GLU A 302 43.03 -12.61 12.13
C GLU A 302 41.60 -12.10 11.90
N TYR A 303 41.48 -10.83 11.51
CA TYR A 303 40.19 -10.17 11.27
C TYR A 303 40.09 -9.65 9.83
N HIS A 304 38.91 -9.79 9.25
CA HIS A 304 38.53 -9.21 7.97
C HIS A 304 37.20 -8.49 8.12
N PHE A 305 37.11 -7.28 7.57
CA PHE A 305 35.92 -6.45 7.64
C PHE A 305 35.42 -6.10 6.24
N ASP A 306 34.13 -6.33 5.99
CA ASP A 306 33.40 -5.88 4.81
C ASP A 306 32.16 -5.12 5.30
N LEU A 307 32.30 -3.81 5.50
CA LEU A 307 31.33 -3.00 6.22
C LEU A 307 30.68 -1.97 5.30
N ASP A 308 29.36 -2.05 5.17
CA ASP A 308 28.56 -1.00 4.57
C ASP A 308 28.52 0.27 5.45
N GLU A 309 28.15 1.38 4.82
CA GLU A 309 28.02 2.67 5.50
C GLU A 309 26.84 2.65 6.49
N ILE A 310 27.07 3.07 7.73
CA ILE A 310 26.03 3.25 8.74
C ILE A 310 25.49 4.67 8.62
N LYS A 311 24.28 4.79 8.05
CA LYS A 311 23.49 6.02 8.01
C LYS A 311 22.05 5.73 7.63
N HIS A 312 21.16 6.63 8.02
CA HIS A 312 19.80 6.70 7.51
C HIS A 312 19.46 8.13 7.07
N ASP A 313 18.31 8.30 6.41
CA ASP A 313 17.74 9.63 6.18
C ASP A 313 16.56 9.88 7.15
N PRO A 314 16.53 11.03 7.83
CA PRO A 314 15.54 11.32 8.85
C PRO A 314 14.11 11.39 8.30
N TYR A 315 13.91 11.87 7.06
CA TYR A 315 12.58 11.95 6.48
C TYR A 315 12.06 10.57 6.06
N VAL A 316 12.94 9.65 5.67
CA VAL A 316 12.57 8.26 5.42
C VAL A 316 12.10 7.61 6.73
N LEU A 317 12.86 7.78 7.82
CA LEU A 317 12.52 7.28 9.15
C LEU A 317 11.18 7.85 9.65
N LEU A 318 11.00 9.17 9.65
CA LEU A 318 9.77 9.80 10.12
C LEU A 318 8.55 9.40 9.28
N SER A 319 8.71 9.29 7.97
CA SER A 319 7.63 8.85 7.08
C SER A 319 7.24 7.40 7.33
N LEU A 320 8.21 6.53 7.63
CA LEU A 320 7.96 5.14 8.05
C LEU A 320 7.17 5.09 9.35
N LEU A 321 7.63 5.81 10.38
CA LEU A 321 6.97 5.84 11.69
C LEU A 321 5.54 6.36 11.60
N CYS A 322 5.32 7.49 10.93
CA CYS A 322 3.98 8.08 10.78
C CYS A 322 3.05 7.25 9.90
N ALA A 323 3.58 6.45 8.97
CA ALA A 323 2.76 5.55 8.16
C ALA A 323 2.38 4.27 8.92
N LEU A 324 3.30 3.75 9.74
CA LEU A 324 3.10 2.55 10.59
C LEU A 324 2.20 2.84 11.79
N HIS A 325 2.42 3.95 12.48
CA HIS A 325 1.67 4.41 13.64
C HIS A 325 0.68 5.47 13.22
N GLU A 326 -0.54 5.05 12.87
CA GLU A 326 -1.61 5.96 12.47
C GLU A 326 -1.93 6.98 13.58
N GLY A 327 -1.81 8.27 13.26
CA GLY A 327 -2.11 9.35 14.21
C GLY A 327 -0.90 9.78 15.02
N GLN A 328 -1.13 10.45 16.15
CA GLN A 328 -0.08 10.89 17.06
C GLN A 328 0.52 9.70 17.81
N TRP A 329 1.84 9.72 17.95
CA TRP A 329 2.63 8.76 18.73
C TRP A 329 3.67 9.53 19.55
N THR A 330 4.08 8.92 20.66
CA THR A 330 5.19 9.41 21.50
C THR A 330 6.44 8.56 21.29
N ILE A 331 7.61 9.09 21.64
CA ILE A 331 8.88 8.33 21.53
C ILE A 331 8.84 6.96 22.24
N ASP A 332 8.20 6.89 23.41
CA ASP A 332 8.08 5.66 24.20
C ASP A 332 7.26 4.58 23.48
N GLU A 333 6.26 4.98 22.69
CA GLU A 333 5.40 4.06 21.95
C GLU A 333 6.09 3.48 20.71
N VAL A 334 7.05 4.21 20.13
CA VAL A 334 7.71 3.83 18.87
C VAL A 334 9.07 3.17 19.05
N GLN A 335 9.63 3.11 20.26
CA GLN A 335 10.93 2.45 20.53
C GLN A 335 11.04 1.06 19.91
N GLY A 336 10.03 0.21 20.10
CA GLY A 336 10.02 -1.14 19.52
C GLY A 336 9.96 -1.13 17.99
N THR A 337 9.44 -0.07 17.37
CA THR A 337 9.44 0.10 15.91
C THR A 337 10.77 0.61 15.40
N LEU A 338 11.43 1.52 16.13
CA LEU A 338 12.79 1.97 15.81
C LEU A 338 13.75 0.79 15.76
N GLN A 339 13.77 -0.04 16.82
CA GLN A 339 14.59 -1.25 16.83
C GLN A 339 14.26 -2.18 15.67
N MET A 340 12.96 -2.39 15.42
CA MET A 340 12.48 -3.26 14.35
C MET A 340 12.83 -2.74 12.93
N LEU A 341 13.01 -1.43 12.76
CA LEU A 341 13.51 -0.82 11.53
C LEU A 341 15.03 -0.94 11.45
N PHE A 342 15.74 -0.69 12.56
CA PHE A 342 17.19 -0.84 12.68
C PHE A 342 17.65 -2.26 12.33
N ASP A 343 17.03 -3.28 12.93
CA ASP A 343 17.32 -4.70 12.69
C ASP A 343 17.03 -5.12 11.23
N ARG A 344 16.20 -4.36 10.51
CA ARG A 344 15.94 -4.60 9.08
C ARG A 344 16.89 -3.85 8.17
N GLN A 345 17.40 -2.71 8.62
CA GLN A 345 18.34 -1.93 7.87
C GLN A 345 19.73 -2.55 7.97
N TYR A 346 20.19 -2.91 9.17
CA TYR A 346 21.54 -3.39 9.40
C TYR A 346 21.55 -4.89 9.71
N ILE A 347 22.23 -5.66 8.86
CA ILE A 347 22.45 -7.09 9.06
C ILE A 347 23.94 -7.30 9.28
N LEU A 348 24.31 -7.64 10.52
CA LEU A 348 25.67 -8.00 10.88
C LEU A 348 25.83 -9.53 10.83
N THR A 349 26.82 -10.00 10.07
CA THR A 349 27.18 -11.41 9.94
C THR A 349 28.62 -11.62 10.37
N GLU A 350 28.85 -12.67 11.16
CA GLU A 350 30.17 -13.11 11.59
C GLU A 350 30.42 -14.53 11.05
N ASP A 351 31.51 -14.70 10.31
CA ASP A 351 31.95 -15.98 9.76
C ASP A 351 33.36 -16.31 10.28
N VAL A 352 33.48 -17.40 11.04
CA VAL A 352 34.74 -17.81 11.64
C VAL A 352 35.23 -19.09 10.97
N VAL A 353 36.40 -18.98 10.33
CA VAL A 353 37.09 -20.10 9.67
C VAL A 353 38.29 -20.51 10.51
N VAL A 354 38.40 -21.81 10.80
CA VAL A 354 39.54 -22.38 11.52
C VAL A 354 40.50 -23.03 10.53
N GLU A 355 41.75 -22.59 10.53
CA GLU A 355 42.84 -23.19 9.75
C GLU A 355 43.84 -23.89 10.68
N THR A 356 44.31 -25.08 10.30
CA THR A 356 45.47 -25.67 10.97
C THR A 356 46.76 -25.08 10.41
N ARG A 357 47.49 -24.31 11.22
CA ARG A 357 48.83 -23.78 10.90
C ARG A 357 49.89 -24.48 11.73
N TYR A 358 51.16 -24.33 11.36
CA TYR A 358 52.26 -24.99 12.06
C TYR A 358 53.23 -23.92 12.58
N ARG A 359 53.62 -24.05 13.86
CA ARG A 359 54.69 -23.24 14.46
C ARG A 359 55.87 -24.13 14.78
N THR A 360 57.05 -23.53 14.73
CA THR A 360 58.28 -24.21 15.09
C THR A 360 58.53 -24.07 16.59
N GLU A 361 58.57 -25.20 17.29
CA GLU A 361 58.97 -25.25 18.71
C GLU A 361 60.38 -25.81 18.82
N THR A 362 61.09 -25.36 19.85
CA THR A 362 62.48 -25.74 20.10
C THR A 362 62.60 -26.21 21.53
N ASP A 363 63.00 -27.47 21.71
CA ASP A 363 63.23 -28.05 23.04
C ASP A 363 64.73 -28.18 23.27
N THR A 364 65.17 -27.74 24.45
CA THR A 364 66.60 -27.74 24.81
C THR A 364 66.80 -28.53 26.08
N TRP A 365 67.58 -29.61 26.00
CA TRP A 365 67.93 -30.45 27.14
C TRP A 365 69.43 -30.60 27.27
N THR A 366 69.89 -30.96 28.46
CA THR A 366 71.31 -31.20 28.76
C THR A 366 71.50 -32.68 29.05
N ASP A 367 72.49 -33.30 28.43
CA ASP A 367 72.83 -34.71 28.66
C ASP A 367 73.62 -34.92 29.97
N GLU A 368 73.85 -36.19 30.32
CA GLU A 368 74.62 -36.58 31.52
C GLU A 368 76.09 -36.12 31.48
N ASP A 369 76.62 -35.81 30.30
CA ASP A 369 77.99 -35.32 30.07
C ASP A 369 78.09 -33.79 30.14
N GLY A 370 76.96 -33.08 30.33
CA GLY A 370 76.90 -31.62 30.46
C GLY A 370 76.82 -30.86 29.13
N ASN A 371 76.60 -31.54 28.00
CA ASN A 371 76.41 -30.91 26.69
C ASN A 371 74.93 -30.58 26.47
N SER A 372 74.65 -29.39 25.93
CA SER A 372 73.30 -28.94 25.60
C SER A 372 72.94 -29.34 24.16
N HIS A 373 71.79 -29.98 24.01
CA HIS A 373 71.20 -30.38 22.73
C HIS A 373 69.92 -29.58 22.48
N THR A 374 69.60 -29.36 21.21
CA THR A 374 68.44 -28.58 20.79
C THR A 374 67.74 -29.30 19.65
N ASP A 375 66.48 -29.70 19.86
CA ASP A 375 65.60 -30.25 18.81
C ASP A 375 64.63 -29.18 18.36
N THR A 376 64.32 -29.20 17.07
CA THR A 376 63.36 -28.29 16.45
C THR A 376 62.31 -29.10 15.70
N TYR A 377 61.03 -28.90 16.02
CA TYR A 377 59.92 -29.61 15.39
C TYR A 377 58.70 -28.69 15.14
N GLN A 378 57.84 -29.09 14.21
CA GLN A 378 56.63 -28.36 13.83
C GLN A 378 55.44 -28.87 14.66
N VAL A 379 54.77 -27.97 15.37
CA VAL A 379 53.54 -28.26 16.14
C VAL A 379 52.35 -27.61 15.44
N PRO A 380 51.31 -28.38 15.06
CA PRO A 380 50.09 -27.81 14.51
C PRO A 380 49.34 -27.03 15.60
N TYR A 381 48.75 -25.91 15.25
CA TYR A 381 47.84 -25.15 16.09
C TYR A 381 46.68 -24.61 15.25
N ASP A 382 45.53 -24.43 15.89
CA ASP A 382 44.34 -23.84 15.27
C ASP A 382 44.54 -22.33 15.17
N TYR A 383 44.27 -21.78 13.99
CA TYR A 383 44.35 -20.36 13.66
C TYR A 383 42.96 -19.89 13.23
N TYR A 384 42.39 -18.95 13.99
CA TYR A 384 41.02 -18.50 13.84
C TYR A 384 40.99 -17.21 13.00
N ILE A 385 40.33 -17.28 11.85
CA ILE A 385 40.12 -16.14 10.95
C ILE A 385 38.65 -15.74 11.06
N CYS A 386 38.37 -14.53 11.54
CA CYS A 386 37.03 -13.99 11.63
C CYS A 386 36.78 -12.98 10.50
N THR A 387 35.71 -13.18 9.74
CA THR A 387 35.20 -12.21 8.76
C THR A 387 33.90 -11.63 9.25
N VAL A 388 33.89 -10.32 9.45
CA VAL A 388 32.73 -9.53 9.88
C VAL A 388 32.19 -8.77 8.67
N THR A 389 30.93 -9.03 8.35
CA THR A 389 30.22 -8.37 7.26
C THR A 389 29.04 -7.58 7.81
N LEU A 390 28.95 -6.29 7.46
CA LEU A 390 27.78 -5.46 7.74
C LEU A 390 27.10 -5.13 6.41
N GLU A 391 25.85 -5.56 6.25
CA GLU A 391 25.00 -5.20 5.12
C GLU A 391 24.01 -4.10 5.53
N ASN A 392 23.91 -3.03 4.73
CA ASN A 392 22.91 -1.97 4.90
C ASN A 392 21.81 -2.10 3.84
N PHE A 393 20.70 -2.69 4.23
CA PHE A 393 19.46 -2.72 3.47
C PHE A 393 18.74 -1.37 3.60
N ASP A 394 19.21 -0.39 2.81
CA ASP A 394 18.73 1.00 2.73
C ASP A 394 17.28 1.15 3.20
N LEU A 395 17.09 1.95 4.26
CA LEU A 395 15.82 2.10 4.97
C LEU A 395 14.62 2.42 4.05
N SER A 396 14.86 3.06 2.90
CA SER A 396 13.83 3.37 1.89
C SER A 396 13.23 2.14 1.21
N HIS A 397 13.86 0.96 1.31
CA HIS A 397 13.41 -0.31 0.72
C HIS A 397 12.51 -1.11 1.67
N VAL A 398 12.66 -0.87 2.99
CA VAL A 398 11.91 -1.54 4.05
C VAL A 398 10.38 -1.43 3.93
N PRO A 399 9.76 -0.30 3.49
CA PRO A 399 8.30 -0.14 3.46
C PRO A 399 7.55 -1.31 2.82
N VAL A 400 8.05 -1.89 1.72
CA VAL A 400 7.40 -2.98 0.98
C VAL A 400 7.23 -4.26 1.81
N TYR A 401 8.12 -4.49 2.78
CA TYR A 401 8.12 -5.70 3.58
C TYR A 401 7.30 -5.57 4.86
N VAL A 402 7.02 -4.34 5.29
CA VAL A 402 6.37 -4.07 6.59
C VAL A 402 5.01 -3.35 6.46
N MET A 403 4.67 -2.82 5.29
CA MET A 403 3.45 -2.04 5.07
C MET A 403 2.44 -2.73 4.15
N GLY A 404 1.15 -2.52 4.44
CA GLY A 404 0.07 -2.76 3.49
C GLY A 404 -0.08 -1.61 2.47
N GLU A 405 -0.92 -1.79 1.45
CA GLU A 405 -1.14 -0.80 0.37
C GLU A 405 -1.56 0.59 0.90
N ASP A 406 -2.48 0.64 1.87
CA ASP A 406 -2.94 1.89 2.47
C ASP A 406 -1.82 2.62 3.24
N GLN A 407 -0.94 1.87 3.92
CA GLN A 407 0.21 2.42 4.65
C GLN A 407 1.28 2.92 3.68
N LEU A 408 1.59 2.14 2.65
CA LEU A 408 2.55 2.52 1.61
C LEU A 408 2.08 3.77 0.84
N SER A 409 0.78 3.91 0.63
CA SER A 409 0.19 5.12 0.04
C SER A 409 0.41 6.35 0.92
N ARG A 410 0.20 6.24 2.24
CA ARG A 410 0.50 7.34 3.18
C ARG A 410 1.98 7.65 3.25
N TYR A 411 2.83 6.62 3.29
CA TYR A 411 4.28 6.78 3.24
C TYR A 411 4.70 7.58 2.00
N ALA A 412 4.17 7.23 0.82
CA ALA A 412 4.44 7.97 -0.41
C ALA A 412 4.01 9.44 -0.33
N ILE A 413 2.84 9.73 0.27
CA ILE A 413 2.39 11.11 0.48
C ILE A 413 3.35 11.86 1.40
N TYR A 414 3.74 11.25 2.52
CA TYR A 414 4.69 11.87 3.45
C TYR A 414 6.05 12.12 2.83
N MET A 415 6.58 11.20 2.03
CA MET A 415 7.83 11.40 1.31
C MET A 415 7.73 12.56 0.30
N ALA A 416 6.60 12.67 -0.41
CA ALA A 416 6.38 13.73 -1.38
C ALA A 416 6.30 15.13 -0.73
N THR A 417 5.74 15.22 0.48
CA THR A 417 5.55 16.50 1.19
C THR A 417 6.57 16.76 2.28
N LEU A 418 7.45 15.79 2.58
CA LEU A 418 8.27 15.75 3.79
C LEU A 418 7.46 16.03 5.05
N GLY A 419 6.25 15.47 5.10
CA GLY A 419 5.28 15.70 6.18
C GLY A 419 4.89 17.18 6.36
N ASN A 420 5.02 18.00 5.31
CA ASN A 420 4.91 19.46 5.34
C ASN A 420 5.83 20.13 6.38
N ARG A 421 6.96 19.50 6.71
CA ARG A 421 7.95 19.94 7.71
C ARG A 421 9.39 19.88 7.18
N PRO A 422 9.70 20.57 6.07
CA PRO A 422 11.05 20.64 5.51
C PRO A 422 12.06 21.37 6.42
N ASP A 423 11.57 22.04 7.45
CA ASP A 423 12.34 22.77 8.45
C ASP A 423 12.94 21.88 9.55
N LEU A 424 12.45 20.64 9.72
CA LEU A 424 12.96 19.73 10.77
C LEU A 424 14.41 19.32 10.52
N PHE A 425 14.76 18.99 9.28
CA PHE A 425 16.10 18.55 8.89
C PHE A 425 16.55 19.29 7.63
N PRO A 426 16.92 20.58 7.76
CA PRO A 426 17.19 21.45 6.60
C PRO A 426 18.40 20.97 5.77
N ASP A 427 19.31 20.23 6.40
CA ASP A 427 20.50 19.68 5.75
C ASP A 427 20.22 18.35 5.02
N SER A 428 19.02 17.78 5.15
CA SER A 428 18.68 16.53 4.45
C SER A 428 18.66 16.75 2.93
N PRO A 429 19.28 15.83 2.15
CA PRO A 429 19.25 15.91 0.70
C PRO A 429 17.82 15.85 0.13
N TYR A 430 16.86 15.30 0.89
CA TYR A 430 15.45 15.21 0.48
C TYR A 430 14.75 16.57 0.41
N VAL A 431 15.16 17.55 1.23
CA VAL A 431 14.62 18.92 1.13
C VAL A 431 14.94 19.52 -0.23
N ASN A 432 16.19 19.36 -0.68
CA ASN A 432 16.55 19.81 -2.02
C ASN A 432 15.79 19.03 -3.10
N LYS A 433 15.70 17.72 -2.94
CA LYS A 433 15.08 16.80 -3.90
C LYS A 433 13.60 17.07 -4.16
N TYR A 434 12.82 17.37 -3.11
CA TYR A 434 11.36 17.43 -3.17
C TYR A 434 10.76 18.83 -3.00
N ILE A 435 11.46 19.75 -2.34
CA ILE A 435 10.89 21.04 -1.96
C ILE A 435 11.50 22.17 -2.78
N THR A 436 12.83 22.26 -2.82
CA THR A 436 13.51 23.39 -3.50
C THR A 436 13.92 23.07 -4.93
N GLY A 437 14.15 21.79 -5.23
CA GLY A 437 14.54 21.29 -6.54
C GLY A 437 13.32 21.06 -7.41
N LYS A 438 13.36 21.57 -8.63
CA LYS A 438 12.39 21.20 -9.66
C LYS A 438 12.91 20.00 -10.44
N PRO A 439 12.07 19.00 -10.75
CA PRO A 439 12.41 18.02 -11.76
C PRO A 439 12.86 18.75 -13.03
N GLY A 440 13.95 18.30 -13.65
CA GLY A 440 14.52 19.00 -14.80
C GLY A 440 13.49 19.20 -15.91
N ASP A 441 13.29 20.45 -16.33
CA ASP A 441 12.38 20.78 -17.43
C ASP A 441 13.01 20.30 -18.75
N TYR A 442 12.35 19.36 -19.42
CA TYR A 442 12.68 18.95 -20.78
C TYR A 442 11.41 18.95 -21.62
N GLU A 443 11.43 19.74 -22.69
CA GLU A 443 10.36 19.76 -23.68
C GLU A 443 10.72 18.78 -24.79
N VAL A 444 9.90 17.74 -24.94
CA VAL A 444 10.08 16.75 -26.00
C VAL A 444 9.80 17.42 -27.34
N PRO A 445 10.72 17.34 -28.33
CA PRO A 445 10.52 17.90 -29.66
C PRO A 445 9.19 17.47 -30.28
N GLY A 446 8.44 18.42 -30.85
CA GLY A 446 7.11 18.17 -31.41
C GLY A 446 7.10 17.13 -32.53
N GLU A 447 8.19 17.00 -33.28
CA GLU A 447 8.37 15.98 -34.32
C GLU A 447 8.30 14.54 -33.80
N TYR A 448 8.64 14.31 -32.52
CA TYR A 448 8.53 12.98 -31.92
C TYR A 448 7.08 12.62 -31.60
N LEU A 449 6.21 13.61 -31.44
CA LEU A 449 4.81 13.43 -31.09
C LEU A 449 3.94 13.03 -32.29
N ASP A 450 4.51 13.00 -33.50
CA ASP A 450 3.83 12.47 -34.70
C ASP A 450 3.54 10.97 -34.58
N ASP A 451 4.30 10.25 -33.75
CA ASP A 451 3.99 8.86 -33.39
C ASP A 451 2.93 8.82 -32.28
N GLU A 452 1.71 8.43 -32.64
CA GLU A 452 0.57 8.36 -31.71
C GLU A 452 0.82 7.44 -30.51
N THR A 453 1.62 6.38 -30.68
CA THR A 453 1.92 5.43 -29.60
C THR A 453 2.88 6.04 -28.58
N PHE A 454 3.93 6.72 -29.06
CA PHE A 454 4.84 7.47 -28.19
C PHE A 454 4.13 8.66 -27.55
N ALA A 455 3.29 9.39 -28.27
CA ALA A 455 2.52 10.51 -27.73
C ALA A 455 1.60 10.06 -26.57
N ALA A 456 0.92 8.93 -26.72
CA ALA A 456 0.10 8.34 -25.66
C ALA A 456 0.95 7.89 -24.45
N MET A 457 2.11 7.28 -24.69
CA MET A 457 3.05 6.87 -23.65
C MET A 457 3.58 8.07 -22.86
N LEU A 458 4.05 9.11 -23.56
CA LEU A 458 4.57 10.32 -22.95
C LEU A 458 3.48 11.06 -22.16
N ALA A 459 2.27 11.16 -22.69
CA ALA A 459 1.15 11.82 -22.01
C ALA A 459 0.75 11.11 -20.70
N GLU A 460 0.88 9.79 -20.63
CA GLU A 460 0.70 9.04 -19.38
C GLU A 460 1.88 9.24 -18.43
N ALA A 461 3.11 9.13 -18.95
CA ALA A 461 4.35 9.25 -18.21
C ALA A 461 4.49 10.59 -17.47
N GLN A 462 4.15 11.70 -18.14
CA GLN A 462 4.29 13.06 -17.61
C GLN A 462 3.37 13.37 -16.42
N LYS A 463 2.29 12.60 -16.22
CA LYS A 463 1.34 12.82 -15.09
C LYS A 463 1.98 12.65 -13.71
N TYR A 464 3.11 11.95 -13.66
CA TYR A 464 3.75 11.53 -12.42
C TYR A 464 5.08 12.24 -12.17
N ILE A 465 5.47 13.21 -13.00
CA ILE A 465 6.69 13.99 -12.76
C ILE A 465 6.60 14.65 -11.38
N GLY A 466 7.67 14.56 -10.60
CA GLY A 466 7.75 15.05 -9.23
C GLY A 466 7.26 14.06 -8.17
N TYR A 467 6.66 12.92 -8.55
CA TYR A 467 6.31 11.89 -7.57
C TYR A 467 7.57 11.29 -6.93
N PRO A 468 7.50 10.82 -5.68
CA PRO A 468 8.65 10.23 -4.99
C PRO A 468 8.96 8.83 -5.51
N TYR A 469 10.23 8.46 -5.48
CA TYR A 469 10.60 7.06 -5.65
C TYR A 469 10.13 6.26 -4.44
N VAL A 470 9.40 5.19 -4.67
CA VAL A 470 8.99 4.25 -3.63
C VAL A 470 9.32 2.85 -4.12
N TRP A 471 10.27 2.20 -3.46
CA TRP A 471 10.65 0.82 -3.77
C TRP A 471 9.41 -0.08 -3.83
N GLY A 472 9.31 -0.95 -4.84
CA GLY A 472 8.16 -1.83 -5.06
C GLY A 472 6.87 -1.12 -5.51
N GLY A 473 6.83 0.22 -5.50
CA GLY A 473 5.70 1.02 -5.95
C GLY A 473 5.37 0.75 -7.42
N SER A 474 4.08 0.66 -7.74
CA SER A 474 3.64 0.37 -9.11
C SER A 474 2.28 0.98 -9.45
N SER A 475 1.87 2.03 -8.74
CA SER A 475 0.59 2.70 -8.98
C SER A 475 0.63 4.15 -8.49
N PRO A 476 -0.24 5.04 -9.02
CA PRO A 476 -0.30 6.42 -8.55
C PRO A 476 -0.60 6.56 -7.05
N ALA A 477 -1.22 5.55 -6.43
CA ALA A 477 -1.54 5.55 -5.00
C ALA A 477 -0.34 5.23 -4.12
N THR A 478 0.54 4.34 -4.56
CA THR A 478 1.75 3.90 -3.83
C THR A 478 3.03 4.58 -4.33
N SER A 479 2.89 5.50 -5.28
CA SER A 479 3.96 5.94 -6.16
C SER A 479 4.63 4.77 -6.90
N PHE A 480 5.86 4.96 -7.36
CA PHE A 480 6.51 4.04 -8.28
C PHE A 480 7.96 3.77 -7.90
N ASP A 481 8.43 2.57 -8.25
CA ASP A 481 9.84 2.33 -8.56
C ASP A 481 10.10 2.43 -10.08
N CYS A 482 11.36 2.30 -10.49
CA CYS A 482 11.78 2.46 -11.88
C CYS A 482 10.97 1.61 -12.87
N SER A 483 10.77 0.33 -12.53
CA SER A 483 10.12 -0.64 -13.39
C SER A 483 8.61 -0.67 -13.22
N GLY A 484 8.12 -0.28 -12.03
CA GLY A 484 6.70 -0.12 -11.72
C GLY A 484 6.12 1.07 -12.47
N TYR A 485 6.88 2.16 -12.56
CA TYR A 485 6.56 3.32 -13.39
C TYR A 485 6.46 2.95 -14.86
N VAL A 486 7.50 2.35 -15.44
CA VAL A 486 7.52 1.98 -16.85
C VAL A 486 6.41 0.97 -17.18
N SER A 487 6.21 -0.06 -16.33
CA SER A 487 5.11 -1.01 -16.47
C SER A 487 3.74 -0.31 -16.45
N TRP A 488 3.53 0.62 -15.51
CA TRP A 488 2.28 1.37 -15.40
C TRP A 488 2.01 2.20 -16.66
N VAL A 489 2.99 2.96 -17.11
CA VAL A 489 2.89 3.81 -18.30
C VAL A 489 2.52 2.97 -19.52
N ILE A 490 3.24 1.87 -19.77
CA ILE A 490 2.96 0.96 -20.89
C ILE A 490 1.52 0.42 -20.82
N ASN A 491 1.09 -0.04 -19.64
CA ASN A 491 -0.24 -0.61 -19.45
C ASN A 491 -1.38 0.42 -19.65
N HIS A 492 -1.09 1.71 -19.47
CA HIS A 492 -2.07 2.79 -19.59
C HIS A 492 -1.92 3.61 -20.88
N SER A 493 -0.97 3.26 -21.74
CA SER A 493 -0.76 3.87 -23.07
C SER A 493 -1.23 2.97 -24.23
N GLY A 494 -2.01 1.92 -23.95
CA GLY A 494 -2.62 1.05 -24.97
C GLY A 494 -2.02 -0.35 -25.08
N TRP A 495 -1.05 -0.69 -24.24
CA TRP A 495 -0.39 -2.01 -24.20
C TRP A 495 -0.76 -2.75 -22.92
N ASN A 496 -0.35 -4.01 -22.78
CA ASN A 496 -0.54 -4.76 -21.53
C ASN A 496 0.60 -5.76 -21.29
N VAL A 497 1.51 -5.40 -20.40
CA VAL A 497 2.65 -6.22 -19.95
C VAL A 497 2.52 -6.67 -18.49
N GLY A 498 1.49 -6.20 -17.77
CA GLY A 498 1.37 -6.41 -16.33
C GLY A 498 2.45 -5.67 -15.54
N ARG A 499 2.76 -6.13 -14.32
CA ARG A 499 3.86 -5.60 -13.51
C ARG A 499 5.10 -6.45 -13.73
N LEU A 500 6.14 -5.88 -14.34
CA LEU A 500 7.42 -6.55 -14.57
C LEU A 500 8.55 -5.76 -13.92
N GLY A 501 9.54 -6.45 -13.34
CA GLY A 501 10.80 -5.83 -12.91
C GLY A 501 11.62 -5.34 -14.12
N ALA A 502 12.69 -4.57 -13.88
CA ALA A 502 13.50 -3.99 -14.95
C ALA A 502 14.08 -5.06 -15.90
N GLN A 503 14.56 -6.18 -15.36
CA GLN A 503 14.97 -7.34 -16.16
C GLN A 503 13.82 -7.97 -16.96
N GLY A 504 12.61 -8.02 -16.39
CA GLY A 504 11.43 -8.54 -17.08
C GLY A 504 11.02 -7.67 -18.28
N LEU A 505 11.07 -6.33 -18.11
CA LEU A 505 10.87 -5.38 -19.19
C LEU A 505 11.93 -5.52 -20.29
N TYR A 506 13.19 -5.71 -19.91
CA TYR A 506 14.26 -5.98 -20.87
C TYR A 506 14.00 -7.28 -21.66
N ASN A 507 13.56 -8.35 -21.00
CA ASN A 507 13.35 -9.65 -21.62
C ASN A 507 12.23 -9.68 -22.67
N ILE A 508 11.24 -8.78 -22.57
CA ILE A 508 10.17 -8.65 -23.57
C ILE A 508 10.53 -7.71 -24.72
N CYS A 509 11.58 -6.91 -24.57
CA CYS A 509 12.02 -5.97 -25.58
C CYS A 509 12.95 -6.61 -26.61
N THR A 510 12.93 -6.09 -27.84
CA THR A 510 13.96 -6.37 -28.84
C THR A 510 15.10 -5.36 -28.68
N PRO A 511 16.35 -5.77 -28.40
CA PRO A 511 17.48 -4.86 -28.28
C PRO A 511 17.69 -4.01 -29.54
N THR A 512 18.04 -2.73 -29.37
CA THR A 512 18.30 -1.82 -30.49
C THR A 512 19.52 -0.93 -30.24
N SER A 513 20.27 -0.61 -31.30
CA SER A 513 21.37 0.37 -31.28
C SER A 513 20.97 1.73 -31.87
N SER A 514 19.73 1.85 -32.34
CA SER A 514 19.17 3.09 -32.89
C SER A 514 17.83 3.37 -32.19
N PRO A 515 17.88 3.84 -30.94
CA PRO A 515 16.69 4.08 -30.15
C PRO A 515 15.84 5.18 -30.78
N LYS A 516 14.54 5.01 -30.70
CA LYS A 516 13.52 6.01 -31.03
C LYS A 516 12.77 6.39 -29.76
N PRO A 517 12.22 7.61 -29.67
CA PRO A 517 11.32 7.98 -28.58
C PRO A 517 10.24 6.91 -28.37
N GLY A 518 10.08 6.46 -27.12
CA GLY A 518 9.19 5.35 -26.74
C GLY A 518 9.90 4.00 -26.56
N ASP A 519 11.12 3.84 -27.05
CA ASP A 519 11.98 2.71 -26.67
C ASP A 519 12.37 2.83 -25.18
N LEU A 520 12.70 1.70 -24.55
CA LEU A 520 13.18 1.67 -23.18
C LEU A 520 14.71 1.73 -23.15
N VAL A 521 15.26 2.35 -22.11
CA VAL A 521 16.69 2.36 -21.78
C VAL A 521 16.92 1.58 -20.49
N PHE A 522 17.94 0.75 -20.47
CA PHE A 522 18.26 -0.18 -19.38
C PHE A 522 19.68 0.03 -18.86
N PHE A 523 19.87 -0.18 -17.55
CA PHE A 523 21.14 0.01 -16.86
C PHE A 523 21.45 -1.16 -15.92
N LYS A 524 22.73 -1.31 -15.57
CA LYS A 524 23.23 -2.30 -14.60
C LYS A 524 24.08 -1.62 -13.52
N GLY A 525 24.14 -2.23 -12.33
CA GLY A 525 25.02 -1.79 -11.24
C GLY A 525 24.60 -0.48 -10.59
N THR A 526 23.36 -0.02 -10.78
CA THR A 526 22.86 1.22 -10.14
C THR A 526 22.50 1.01 -8.66
N TYR A 527 22.31 -0.25 -8.28
CA TYR A 527 22.26 -0.77 -6.91
C TYR A 527 22.66 -2.26 -6.97
N ASP A 528 22.90 -2.89 -5.83
CA ASP A 528 23.34 -4.28 -5.79
C ASP A 528 22.21 -5.24 -6.18
N THR A 529 22.28 -5.73 -7.43
CA THR A 529 21.35 -6.73 -7.96
C THR A 529 21.93 -7.41 -9.19
N PRO A 530 21.64 -8.70 -9.41
CA PRO A 530 22.04 -9.37 -10.64
C PRO A 530 21.21 -8.88 -11.84
N GLY A 531 21.89 -8.55 -12.94
CA GLY A 531 21.23 -8.20 -14.20
C GLY A 531 20.88 -6.72 -14.30
N VAL A 532 19.76 -6.41 -14.96
CA VAL A 532 19.28 -5.02 -15.15
C VAL A 532 18.76 -4.47 -13.82
N SER A 533 19.40 -3.40 -13.36
CA SER A 533 19.10 -2.72 -12.11
C SER A 533 18.16 -1.52 -12.30
N HIS A 534 18.19 -0.83 -13.45
CA HIS A 534 17.33 0.34 -13.67
C HIS A 534 16.78 0.41 -15.10
N CYS A 535 15.63 1.06 -15.26
CA CYS A 535 15.05 1.33 -16.58
C CYS A 535 14.34 2.70 -16.65
N GLY A 536 14.21 3.21 -17.88
CA GLY A 536 13.48 4.43 -18.20
C GLY A 536 12.93 4.42 -19.62
N ILE A 537 12.13 5.42 -19.97
CA ILE A 537 11.57 5.62 -21.31
C ILE A 537 12.47 6.60 -22.04
N TYR A 538 13.04 6.22 -23.18
CA TYR A 538 13.80 7.12 -24.03
C TYR A 538 12.87 8.15 -24.68
N VAL A 539 13.22 9.43 -24.61
CA VAL A 539 12.38 10.56 -25.07
C VAL A 539 13.10 11.44 -26.10
N GLY A 540 14.10 10.89 -26.78
CA GLY A 540 14.92 11.61 -27.77
C GLY A 540 16.08 12.39 -27.15
N ASP A 541 16.96 12.92 -28.00
CA ASP A 541 18.10 13.81 -27.64
C ASP A 541 19.00 13.33 -26.48
N GLY A 542 19.17 12.00 -26.38
CA GLY A 542 19.95 11.42 -25.29
C GLY A 542 19.32 11.66 -23.91
N LYS A 543 18.00 11.79 -23.85
CA LYS A 543 17.22 11.94 -22.62
C LYS A 543 16.34 10.72 -22.38
N MET A 544 16.07 10.48 -21.10
CA MET A 544 15.03 9.57 -20.68
C MET A 544 14.07 10.25 -19.70
N LEU A 545 12.84 9.76 -19.65
CA LEU A 545 11.91 9.98 -18.55
C LEU A 545 11.85 8.70 -17.73
N HIS A 546 12.17 8.79 -16.44
CA HIS A 546 12.23 7.63 -15.56
C HIS A 546 11.70 7.96 -14.17
N CYS A 547 11.32 6.92 -13.43
CA CYS A 547 11.20 7.04 -11.99
C CYS A 547 12.60 6.97 -11.38
N GLY A 548 13.28 8.12 -11.45
CA GLY A 548 14.35 8.45 -10.54
C GLY A 548 13.75 8.93 -9.23
N ASP A 549 14.51 9.75 -8.53
CA ASP A 549 14.07 10.32 -7.28
C ASP A 549 14.34 11.84 -7.30
N PRO A 550 13.31 12.69 -7.55
CA PRO A 550 11.92 12.31 -7.90
C PRO A 550 11.79 11.81 -9.35
N ILE A 551 10.59 11.38 -9.76
CA ILE A 551 10.28 11.07 -11.16
C ILE A 551 10.54 12.29 -12.04
N GLY A 552 11.30 12.12 -13.12
CA GLY A 552 11.66 13.22 -13.99
C GLY A 552 12.56 12.83 -15.15
N TYR A 553 13.01 13.86 -15.87
CA TYR A 553 13.90 13.70 -17.01
C TYR A 553 15.36 13.61 -16.56
N ALA A 554 16.11 12.74 -17.22
CA ALA A 554 17.55 12.58 -17.01
C ALA A 554 18.33 12.66 -18.33
N ASN A 555 19.52 13.26 -18.25
CA ASN A 555 20.47 13.31 -19.35
C ASN A 555 21.31 12.04 -19.38
N LEU A 556 21.13 11.19 -20.39
CA LEU A 556 21.87 9.93 -20.53
C LEU A 556 23.36 10.14 -20.76
N ASN A 557 23.78 11.33 -21.21
CA ASN A 557 25.17 11.64 -21.53
C ASN A 557 26.03 12.00 -20.31
N THR A 558 25.51 11.94 -19.08
CA THR A 558 26.34 12.15 -17.88
C THR A 558 27.24 10.94 -17.64
N SER A 559 28.38 11.16 -16.97
CA SER A 559 29.33 10.09 -16.63
C SER A 559 28.65 8.94 -15.87
N TYR A 560 27.76 9.27 -14.93
CA TYR A 560 26.98 8.29 -14.17
C TYR A 560 26.13 7.40 -15.08
N TRP A 561 25.27 7.97 -15.94
CA TRP A 561 24.40 7.15 -16.78
C TRP A 561 25.18 6.37 -17.84
N GLN A 562 26.27 6.93 -18.36
CA GLN A 562 27.15 6.24 -19.30
C GLN A 562 27.89 5.06 -18.67
N SER A 563 28.33 5.14 -17.41
CA SER A 563 29.03 4.04 -16.74
C SER A 563 28.09 2.87 -16.40
N HIS A 564 26.79 3.12 -16.28
CA HIS A 564 25.77 2.12 -15.95
C HIS A 564 24.98 1.64 -17.16
N PHE A 565 25.14 2.29 -18.32
CA PHE A 565 24.37 1.99 -19.52
C PHE A 565 24.54 0.53 -19.93
N TYR A 566 23.42 -0.13 -20.22
CA TYR A 566 23.42 -1.52 -20.66
C TYR A 566 22.91 -1.68 -22.08
N ALA A 567 21.67 -1.26 -22.34
CA ALA A 567 21.05 -1.45 -23.65
C ALA A 567 19.84 -0.52 -23.84
N TYR A 568 19.48 -0.29 -25.10
CA TYR A 568 18.13 0.14 -25.46
C TYR A 568 17.31 -1.07 -25.91
N GLY A 569 16.00 -1.06 -25.64
CA GLY A 569 15.08 -2.11 -26.05
C GLY A 569 13.77 -1.54 -26.57
N ARG A 570 13.31 -2.07 -27.70
CA ARG A 570 12.03 -1.72 -28.33
C ARG A 570 10.96 -2.69 -27.88
N LEU A 571 9.80 -2.16 -27.48
CA LEU A 571 8.63 -2.97 -27.13
C LEU A 571 8.16 -3.81 -28.35
N PRO A 572 7.61 -5.01 -28.13
CA PRO A 572 7.36 -6.02 -29.17
C PRO A 572 6.27 -5.68 -30.19
#